data_AF-A0A2V8EHZ6-F1
#
_entry.id   AF-A0A2V8EHZ6-F1
#
_cell.length_a   1.000
_cell.length_b   1.000
_cell.length_c   1.000
_cell.angle_alpha   90.00
_cell.angle_beta   90.00
_cell.angle_gamma   90.00
#
_symmetry.space_group_name_H-M   'P 1'
#
loop_
_entity.id
_entity.type
_entity.pdbx_description
1 polymer ?
#
loop_
_entity_poly.entity_id
_entity_poly.type
_entity_poly.pdbx_seq_one_letter_code
_entity_poly.pdbx_strand_id
1 'polypeptide(L)'
;MTALDEHLVHRVRAEFLEMPGLQLTCEQAQRLWVIDRETCASVLNRLVDARFLVRRTDGRYVRCGDGQPFMEGLLPAKVERLGVPPKVGAA
;
A
#
# COMPACT_ATOMS: atom_id res chain seq x y z
N MET A 1 0.06 20.42 12.31
CA MET A 1 -0.72 19.32 11.68
C MET A 1 -2.04 19.92 11.28
N THR A 2 -2.10 20.39 10.05
CA THR A 2 -3.12 21.32 9.56
C THR A 2 -4.18 20.55 8.78
N ALA A 3 -5.38 21.13 8.64
CA ALA A 3 -6.51 20.53 7.91
C ALA A 3 -6.17 20.08 6.48
N LEU A 4 -5.10 20.62 5.88
CA LEU A 4 -4.60 20.23 4.55
C LEU A 4 -4.15 18.75 4.49
N ASP A 5 -3.58 18.22 5.58
CA ASP A 5 -3.17 16.82 5.67
C ASP A 5 -4.39 15.88 5.59
N GLU A 6 -5.51 16.25 6.21
CA GLU A 6 -6.74 15.46 6.21
C GLU A 6 -7.37 15.40 4.81
N HIS A 7 -7.43 16.52 4.09
CA HIS A 7 -7.92 16.54 2.69
C HIS A 7 -7.09 15.63 1.78
N LEU A 8 -5.77 15.62 1.95
CA LEU A 8 -4.88 14.74 1.19
C LEU A 8 -5.10 13.27 1.54
N VAL A 9 -5.24 12.94 2.83
CA VAL A 9 -5.59 11.57 3.29
C VAL A 9 -6.91 11.11 2.68
N HIS A 10 -7.93 11.96 2.67
CA HIS A 10 -9.22 11.65 2.06
C HIS A 10 -9.12 11.41 0.54
N ARG A 11 -8.36 12.25 -0.18
CA ARG A 11 -8.14 12.08 -1.63
C ARG A 11 -7.42 10.78 -1.94
N VAL A 12 -6.32 10.49 -1.24
CA VAL A 12 -5.57 9.23 -1.41
C VAL A 12 -6.46 8.04 -1.11
N ARG A 13 -7.26 8.10 -0.03
CA ARG A 13 -8.21 7.05 0.33
C ARG A 13 -9.26 6.82 -0.76
N ALA A 14 -9.79 7.88 -1.36
CA ALA A 14 -10.76 7.79 -2.45
C ALA A 14 -10.16 7.06 -3.68
N GLU A 15 -8.92 7.37 -4.07
CA GLU A 15 -8.24 6.69 -5.19
C GLU A 15 -8.14 5.16 -4.99
N PHE A 16 -7.78 4.71 -3.78
CA PHE A 16 -7.74 3.29 -3.44
C PHE A 16 -9.13 2.63 -3.40
N LEU A 17 -10.21 3.41 -3.25
CA LEU A 17 -11.59 2.90 -3.31
C LEU A 17 -12.11 2.84 -4.75
N GLU A 18 -11.75 3.82 -5.57
CA GLU A 18 -12.16 3.87 -6.98
C GLU A 18 -11.44 2.81 -7.82
N MET A 19 -10.21 2.43 -7.44
CA MET A 19 -9.41 1.40 -8.11
C MET A 19 -9.11 0.23 -7.15
N PRO A 20 -10.00 -0.77 -7.06
CA PRO A 20 -9.67 -2.03 -6.40
C PRO A 20 -8.47 -2.67 -7.13
N GLY A 21 -7.51 -3.21 -6.39
CA GLY A 21 -6.25 -3.74 -6.94
C GLY A 21 -5.08 -2.76 -6.99
N LEU A 22 -5.28 -1.49 -6.63
CA LEU A 22 -4.22 -0.48 -6.69
C LEU A 22 -3.09 -0.78 -5.69
N GLN A 23 -1.87 -0.90 -6.22
CA GLN A 23 -0.65 -1.15 -5.44
C GLN A 23 0.40 -0.11 -5.84
N LEU A 24 0.82 0.74 -4.90
CA LEU A 24 1.75 1.83 -5.17
C LEU A 24 2.91 1.82 -4.17
N THR A 25 4.12 2.09 -4.64
CA THR A 25 5.23 2.46 -3.75
C THR A 25 5.12 3.94 -3.36
N CYS A 26 5.85 4.37 -2.31
CA CYS A 26 5.94 5.79 -1.96
C CYS A 26 6.37 6.66 -3.16
N GLU A 27 7.33 6.17 -3.96
CA GLU A 27 7.82 6.91 -5.13
C GLU A 27 6.77 7.06 -6.24
N GLN A 28 5.96 6.03 -6.48
CA GLN A 28 4.86 6.12 -7.44
C GLN A 28 3.78 7.07 -6.95
N ALA A 29 3.44 6.98 -5.66
CA ALA A 29 2.52 7.87 -4.97
C ALA A 29 2.94 9.35 -5.05
N GLN A 30 4.23 9.65 -4.85
CA GLN A 30 4.77 11.01 -4.97
C GLN A 30 4.56 11.58 -6.36
N ARG A 31 4.77 10.78 -7.42
CA ARG A 31 4.58 11.22 -8.81
C ARG A 31 3.10 11.41 -9.15
N LEU A 32 2.23 10.54 -8.62
CA LEU A 32 0.80 10.58 -8.89
C LEU A 32 0.12 11.78 -8.21
N TRP A 33 0.46 12.03 -6.95
CA TRP A 33 -0.15 13.09 -6.15
C TRP A 33 0.66 14.40 -6.13
N VAL A 34 1.85 14.41 -6.74
CA VAL A 34 2.76 15.57 -6.83
C VAL A 34 3.06 16.16 -5.45
N ILE A 35 3.54 15.30 -4.54
CA ILE A 35 3.85 15.64 -3.14
C ILE A 35 5.26 15.20 -2.75
N ASP A 36 5.81 15.85 -1.71
CA ASP A 36 7.11 15.48 -1.15
C ASP A 36 7.09 14.09 -0.49
N ARG A 37 8.28 13.49 -0.36
CA ARG A 37 8.50 12.19 0.26
C ARG A 37 8.00 12.11 1.69
N GLU A 38 8.25 13.13 2.52
CA GLU A 38 7.83 13.11 3.93
C GLU A 38 6.31 13.15 4.06
N THR A 39 5.66 14.01 3.27
CA THR A 39 4.19 14.09 3.22
C THR A 39 3.58 12.79 2.71
N CYS A 40 4.12 12.23 1.61
CA CYS A 40 3.68 10.95 1.06
C CYS A 40 3.79 9.82 2.08
N ALA A 41 4.96 9.69 2.72
CA ALA A 41 5.21 8.66 3.73
C ALA A 41 4.27 8.83 4.94
N SER A 42 4.02 10.07 5.38
CA SER A 42 3.13 10.35 6.51
C SER A 42 1.68 9.98 6.21
N VAL A 43 1.17 10.32 5.02
CA VAL A 43 -0.19 9.98 4.59
C VAL A 43 -0.36 8.46 4.46
N LEU A 44 0.58 7.79 3.79
CA LEU A 44 0.54 6.33 3.63
C LEU A 44 0.65 5.61 4.98
N ASN A 45 1.54 6.06 5.87
CA ASN A 45 1.66 5.48 7.22
C ASN A 45 0.39 5.71 8.05
N ARG A 46 -0.26 6.87 7.97
CA ARG A 46 -1.55 7.11 8.64
C ARG A 46 -2.63 6.14 8.17
N LEU A 47 -2.68 5.87 6.87
CA LEU A 47 -3.63 4.91 6.31
C LEU A 47 -3.29 3.46 6.68
N VAL A 48 -2.01 3.14 6.89
CA VAL A 48 -1.57 1.84 7.45
C VAL A 48 -1.95 1.70 8.92
N ASP A 49 -1.72 2.74 9.72
CA ASP A 49 -2.09 2.79 11.14
C ASP A 49 -3.60 2.64 11.34
N ALA A 50 -4.39 3.31 10.49
CA ALA A 50 -5.84 3.16 10.39
C ALA A 50 -6.32 1.80 9.83
N ARG A 51 -5.40 0.86 9.56
CA ARG A 51 -5.68 -0.47 8.97
C ARG A 51 -6.41 -0.42 7.62
N PHE A 52 -6.36 0.71 6.93
CA PHE A 52 -6.92 0.85 5.58
C PHE A 52 -5.95 0.35 4.51
N LEU A 53 -4.65 0.60 4.68
CA LEU A 53 -3.59 0.06 3.84
C LEU A 53 -2.75 -0.99 4.57
N VAL A 54 -2.14 -1.87 3.80
CA VAL A 54 -1.11 -2.80 4.26
C VAL A 54 0.16 -2.52 3.44
N ARG A 55 1.28 -2.34 4.13
CA ARG A 55 2.59 -2.27 3.48
C ARG A 55 3.13 -3.69 3.29
N ARG A 56 3.36 -4.08 2.04
CA ARG A 56 3.96 -5.38 1.70
C ARG A 56 5.48 -5.36 1.89
N THR A 57 6.08 -6.55 1.91
CA THR A 57 7.53 -6.73 2.03
C THR A 57 8.31 -6.15 0.85
N ASP A 58 7.69 -6.06 -0.32
CA ASP A 58 8.24 -5.41 -1.53
C ASP A 58 8.11 -3.88 -1.51
N GLY A 59 7.58 -3.28 -0.44
CA GLY A 59 7.49 -1.82 -0.28
C GLY A 59 6.27 -1.18 -0.95
N ARG A 60 5.37 -1.97 -1.54
CA ARG A 60 4.08 -1.49 -2.04
C ARG A 60 3.04 -1.37 -0.93
N TYR A 61 2.17 -0.38 -1.05
CA TYR A 61 0.99 -0.19 -0.23
C TYR A 61 -0.23 -0.66 -1.00
N VAL A 62 -1.03 -1.52 -0.36
CA VAL A 62 -2.23 -2.13 -0.93
C VAL A 62 -3.40 -1.96 0.03
N ARG A 63 -4.63 -1.89 -0.47
CA ARG A 63 -5.82 -1.76 0.39
C ARG A 63 -6.04 -3.04 1.20
N CYS A 64 -6.33 -2.89 2.49
CA CYS A 64 -6.67 -4.00 3.37
C CYS A 64 -8.01 -4.60 2.92
N GLY A 65 -8.03 -5.89 2.58
CA GLY A 65 -9.17 -6.57 1.96
C GLY A 65 -9.03 -6.77 0.44
N ASP A 66 -8.06 -6.10 -0.19
CA ASP A 66 -7.70 -6.27 -1.60
C ASP A 66 -6.54 -7.28 -1.77
N GLY A 67 -6.17 -7.95 -0.68
CA GLY A 67 -5.03 -8.87 -0.57
C GLY A 67 -5.15 -10.18 -1.35
N GLN A 68 -5.90 -10.22 -2.45
CA GLN A 68 -5.93 -11.34 -3.37
C GLN A 68 -5.34 -10.91 -4.71
N PRO A 69 -4.12 -11.36 -5.07
CA PRO A 69 -3.78 -11.51 -6.47
C PRO A 69 -4.53 -12.75 -6.97
N PHE A 70 -5.83 -12.63 -7.22
CA PHE A 70 -6.55 -13.67 -7.94
C PHE A 70 -7.09 -13.08 -9.24
N MET A 71 -6.20 -13.11 -10.24
CA MET A 71 -6.50 -13.44 -11.64
C MET A 71 -7.74 -12.79 -12.25
N GLU A 72 -7.61 -11.58 -12.78
CA GLU A 72 -8.44 -11.14 -13.92
C GLU A 72 -7.69 -11.53 -15.21
N GLY A 73 -7.80 -12.79 -15.62
CA GLY A 73 -7.83 -13.11 -17.05
C GLY A 73 -6.71 -13.91 -17.77
N LEU A 74 -5.59 -14.38 -17.19
CA LEU A 74 -4.65 -15.22 -17.97
C LEU A 74 -3.68 -16.13 -17.17
N LEU A 75 -3.96 -17.44 -17.17
CA LEU A 75 -3.18 -18.67 -16.85
C LEU A 75 -2.11 -18.71 -15.70
N PRO A 76 -2.01 -19.83 -14.96
CA PRO A 76 -1.13 -19.96 -13.80
C PRO A 76 0.28 -20.44 -14.18
N ALA A 77 1.31 -19.64 -13.86
CA ALA A 77 2.67 -20.13 -13.72
C ALA A 77 3.16 -19.79 -12.29
N LYS A 78 2.84 -20.70 -11.36
CA LYS A 78 3.56 -20.96 -10.11
C LYS A 78 3.98 -19.72 -9.30
N VAL A 79 3.03 -19.14 -8.54
CA VAL A 79 3.41 -18.41 -7.34
C VAL A 79 3.74 -19.44 -6.25
N GLU A 80 4.99 -19.86 -6.26
CA GLU A 80 5.54 -20.66 -5.18
C GLU A 80 5.38 -19.89 -3.88
N ARG A 81 4.77 -20.57 -2.93
CA ARG A 81 4.39 -20.11 -1.60
C ARG A 81 5.65 -19.73 -0.82
N LEU A 82 6.13 -18.49 -0.94
CA LEU A 82 7.12 -17.92 -0.03
C LEU A 82 6.33 -17.34 1.15
N GLY A 83 6.10 -18.07 2.24
CA GLY A 83 7.17 -18.52 3.11
C GLY A 83 7.56 -17.34 3.99
N VAL A 84 6.76 -17.09 5.05
CA VAL A 84 7.21 -16.26 6.18
C VAL A 84 8.40 -16.99 6.79
N PRO A 85 9.64 -16.46 6.75
CA PRO A 85 10.71 -17.07 7.53
C PRO A 85 10.42 -16.83 9.02
N PRO A 86 10.53 -17.86 9.89
CA PRO A 86 10.57 -17.63 11.31
C PRO A 86 11.77 -16.75 11.65
N LYS A 87 11.53 -15.75 12.49
CA LYS A 87 12.52 -14.79 12.99
C LYS A 87 13.65 -15.58 13.66
N VAL A 88 14.88 -15.45 13.17
CA VAL A 88 16.08 -15.96 13.84
C VAL A 88 16.35 -15.12 15.10
N GLY A 89 16.25 -15.73 16.27
CA GLY A 89 17.05 -15.34 17.45
C GLY A 89 18.04 -16.49 17.66
N ALA A 90 19.36 -16.32 17.49
CA ALA A 90 20.26 -15.49 18.29
C ALA A 90 20.32 -15.95 19.76
N ALA A 91 21.11 -17.00 20.02
CA ALA A 91 22.16 -17.07 21.04
C ALA A 91 22.84 -18.45 20.97
#